data_AF-A0A6A5VJT8-F1
#
_entry.id   AF-A0A6A5VJT8-F1
#
_cell.length_a   1.000
_cell.length_b   1.000
_cell.length_c   1.000
_cell.angle_alpha   90.00
_cell.angle_beta   90.00
_cell.angle_gamma   90.00
#
_symmetry.space_group_name_H-M   'P 1'
#
loop_
_entity.id
_entity.type
_entity.pdbx_description
1 polymer ?
#
loop_
_entity_poly.entity_id
_entity_poly.type
_entity_poly.pdbx_seq_one_letter_code
_entity_poly.pdbx_strand_id
1 'polypeptide(L)'
;MAPQTPSVEADRTLYDLYSLDGGDPNEVAHVIALCPPNGSASSSLPESSKYTFQSPLLPKLDNEFIARIYLGNGSQNHAFAAGPIQLYLFDIDPPRADAQNGITERPPAAHTDAQRTFNSLILAQRPNLSFIPNPTGFKPKPRVKISPYPPLDFLDEHLTISTLSPADVLDEDVVKAEARRVFVMRTETIKAKRTKLFEIEVTHMLRRLTPRNKHLRHVSLPIQDYVEGDTKNQSMFITKSGRAGFICTVEQFLDEDGLYRASIIDYERQDRYKKEYSDIINKATSYCHSRGYWGPLGCDVMTDSAGRQRIVDLNVRITGDYFMGLLKGHFHERHGFNYSYLINLFAVLRNRDSFEKTFKKELMGKHEYSIGSVLIRGIDHEHCLELADSINAIVLPKPQQEQP
;
A
#
# COMPACT_ATOMS: atom_id res chain seq x y z
N MET A 1 18.39 31.01 3.28
CA MET A 1 17.07 30.45 2.92
C MET A 1 17.29 29.10 2.27
N ALA A 2 16.57 28.06 2.68
CA ALA A 2 16.60 26.79 1.94
C ALA A 2 15.90 26.99 0.59
N PRO A 3 16.43 26.45 -0.53
CA PRO A 3 15.77 26.56 -1.82
C PRO A 3 14.42 25.82 -1.79
N GLN A 4 13.38 26.48 -2.31
CA GLN A 4 12.00 26.03 -2.26
C GLN A 4 11.81 24.80 -3.17
N THR A 5 11.33 23.69 -2.60
CA THR A 5 11.07 22.45 -3.34
C THR A 5 9.94 22.69 -4.37
N PRO A 6 10.04 22.18 -5.61
CA PRO A 6 8.93 22.23 -6.56
C PRO A 6 7.74 21.44 -6.02
N SER A 7 6.56 22.04 -6.08
CA SER A 7 5.35 21.44 -5.51
C SER A 7 4.76 20.40 -6.47
N VAL A 8 4.48 19.21 -5.96
CA VAL A 8 3.64 18.20 -6.59
C VAL A 8 2.18 18.63 -6.48
N GLU A 9 1.43 18.42 -7.55
CA GLU A 9 -0.01 18.70 -7.64
C GLU A 9 -0.66 17.49 -8.29
N ALA A 10 -1.43 16.73 -7.50
CA ALA A 10 -2.23 15.63 -8.00
C ALA A 10 -3.45 16.16 -8.78
N ASP A 11 -3.97 15.40 -9.73
CA ASP A 11 -5.14 15.83 -10.51
C ASP A 11 -6.43 15.71 -9.70
N ARG A 12 -6.44 14.76 -8.76
CA ARG A 12 -7.44 14.57 -7.70
C ARG A 12 -6.79 13.94 -6.49
N THR A 13 -7.43 14.10 -5.36
CA THR A 13 -7.10 13.46 -4.09
C THR A 13 -8.26 12.57 -3.63
N LEU A 14 -8.06 11.76 -2.58
CA LEU A 14 -9.15 11.03 -1.94
C LEU A 14 -10.25 11.98 -1.45
N TYR A 15 -9.89 13.19 -0.97
CA TYR A 15 -10.88 14.22 -0.59
C TYR A 15 -11.82 14.54 -1.75
N ASP A 16 -11.27 14.78 -2.94
CA ASP A 16 -12.06 15.08 -4.15
C ASP A 16 -12.91 13.87 -4.55
N LEU A 17 -12.36 12.65 -4.46
CA LEU A 17 -13.05 11.42 -4.81
C LEU A 17 -14.24 11.10 -3.86
N TYR A 18 -14.07 11.26 -2.54
CA TYR A 18 -15.17 11.08 -1.58
C TYR A 18 -16.23 12.19 -1.66
N SER A 19 -15.97 13.33 -2.32
CA SER A 19 -17.00 14.35 -2.61
C SER A 19 -17.91 14.01 -3.80
N LEU A 20 -17.57 12.98 -4.58
CA LEU A 20 -18.34 12.61 -5.77
C LEU A 20 -19.71 12.00 -5.41
N ASP A 21 -20.69 12.27 -6.27
CA ASP A 21 -22.03 11.69 -6.27
C ASP A 21 -22.77 11.77 -4.93
N GLY A 22 -22.71 12.93 -4.27
CA GLY A 22 -23.38 13.19 -2.99
C GLY A 22 -22.64 12.63 -1.77
N GLY A 23 -21.37 12.23 -1.93
CA GLY A 23 -20.46 12.00 -0.83
C GLY A 23 -19.98 13.30 -0.17
N ASP A 24 -19.54 13.19 1.08
CA ASP A 24 -18.86 14.26 1.82
C ASP A 24 -17.54 13.68 2.36
N PRO A 25 -16.37 14.22 1.96
CA PRO A 25 -15.08 13.75 2.45
C PRO A 25 -14.90 13.96 3.97
N ASN A 26 -15.68 14.84 4.60
CA ASN A 26 -15.66 15.05 6.04
C ASN A 26 -16.40 13.95 6.83
N GLU A 27 -17.19 13.10 6.15
CA GLU A 27 -17.73 11.86 6.73
C GLU A 27 -16.67 10.76 6.86
N VAL A 28 -15.45 10.94 6.34
CA VAL A 28 -14.39 9.93 6.30
C VAL A 28 -13.10 10.40 6.97
N ALA A 29 -12.42 9.50 7.69
CA ALA A 29 -11.04 9.68 8.13
C ALA A 29 -10.20 8.46 7.77
N HIS A 30 -8.95 8.69 7.37
CA HIS A 30 -7.98 7.62 7.09
C HIS A 30 -7.16 7.28 8.33
N VAL A 31 -6.99 5.98 8.61
CA VAL A 31 -6.10 5.49 9.66
C VAL A 31 -5.11 4.51 9.02
N ILE A 32 -3.81 4.81 9.13
CA ILE A 32 -2.74 4.00 8.55
C ILE A 32 -1.86 3.46 9.69
N ALA A 33 -1.87 2.15 9.88
CA ALA A 33 -1.06 1.48 10.89
C ALA A 33 -0.66 0.08 10.41
N LEU A 34 0.40 0.01 9.62
CA LEU A 34 0.98 -1.26 9.20
C LEU A 34 1.51 -2.02 10.42
N CYS A 35 0.89 -3.17 10.71
CA CYS A 35 1.26 -4.05 11.81
C CYS A 35 2.19 -5.16 11.32
N PRO A 36 3.28 -5.48 12.03
CA PRO A 36 4.11 -6.62 11.68
C PRO A 36 3.35 -7.92 11.88
N PRO A 37 3.68 -8.98 11.12
CA PRO A 37 3.07 -10.28 11.33
C PRO A 37 3.41 -10.86 12.71
N ASN A 38 4.54 -10.50 13.34
CA ASN A 38 5.12 -11.24 14.47
C ASN A 38 5.07 -10.50 15.82
N GLY A 39 4.08 -9.61 15.99
CA GLY A 39 3.84 -8.84 17.22
C GLY A 39 4.10 -7.35 17.03
N SER A 40 3.97 -6.58 18.11
CA SER A 40 4.25 -5.14 18.10
C SER A 40 5.70 -4.81 17.68
N ALA A 41 5.85 -3.98 16.63
CA ALA A 41 7.13 -3.37 16.26
C ALA A 41 7.48 -2.14 17.11
N SER A 42 6.48 -1.54 17.75
CA SER A 42 6.62 -0.35 18.59
C SER A 42 5.43 -0.26 19.55
N SER A 43 5.67 0.16 20.79
CA SER A 43 4.66 0.26 21.86
C SER A 43 3.43 1.09 21.49
N SER A 44 3.60 2.05 20.58
CA SER A 44 2.55 2.89 20.01
C SER A 44 1.71 2.20 18.93
N LEU A 45 2.27 1.24 18.20
CA LEU A 45 1.57 0.57 17.10
C LEU A 45 0.53 -0.44 17.64
N PRO A 46 -0.66 -0.53 17.02
CA PRO A 46 -1.64 -1.55 17.36
C PRO A 46 -1.10 -2.96 17.11
N GLU A 47 -1.54 -3.92 17.92
CA GLU A 47 -1.43 -5.34 17.59
C GLU A 47 -2.71 -5.82 16.88
N SER A 48 -2.56 -6.78 15.97
CA SER A 48 -3.66 -7.35 15.19
C SER A 48 -3.75 -8.86 15.43
N SER A 49 -4.59 -9.25 16.38
CA SER A 49 -4.84 -10.63 16.84
C SER A 49 -6.10 -11.25 16.21
N LYS A 50 -7.07 -10.40 15.86
CA LYS A 50 -8.21 -10.73 15.01
C LYS A 50 -7.72 -10.71 13.57
N TYR A 51 -7.37 -9.55 13.01
CA TYR A 51 -6.98 -9.48 11.59
C TYR A 51 -5.51 -9.88 11.38
N THR A 52 -5.21 -11.18 11.39
CA THR A 52 -3.82 -11.68 11.26
C THR A 52 -3.30 -11.57 9.82
N PHE A 53 -2.46 -10.58 9.54
CA PHE A 53 -1.77 -10.41 8.25
C PHE A 53 -0.37 -11.04 8.28
N GLN A 54 -0.24 -12.30 7.84
CA GLN A 54 1.06 -12.97 7.76
C GLN A 54 1.75 -12.74 6.41
N SER A 55 3.08 -12.75 6.40
CA SER A 55 3.89 -12.76 5.18
C SER A 55 5.05 -13.75 5.41
N PRO A 56 4.91 -15.01 4.95
CA PRO A 56 5.89 -16.09 5.14
C PRO A 56 7.34 -15.73 4.81
N LEU A 57 7.51 -14.80 3.88
CA LEU A 57 8.79 -14.44 3.28
C LEU A 57 9.28 -13.04 3.69
N LEU A 58 8.71 -12.43 4.74
CA LEU A 58 9.33 -11.24 5.33
C LEU A 58 10.68 -11.66 5.97
N PRO A 59 11.82 -11.05 5.60
CA PRO A 59 13.06 -11.28 6.31
C PRO A 59 12.89 -10.90 7.80
N LYS A 60 13.60 -11.60 8.69
CA LYS A 60 13.71 -11.24 10.11
C LYS A 60 14.47 -9.91 10.22
N LEU A 61 13.74 -8.80 10.09
CA LEU A 61 14.23 -7.45 10.34
C LEU A 61 13.97 -7.10 11.81
N ASP A 62 14.80 -6.22 12.36
CA ASP A 62 14.57 -5.70 13.72
C ASP A 62 13.24 -4.92 13.79
N ASN A 63 12.54 -5.02 14.92
CA ASN A 63 11.24 -4.41 15.12
C ASN A 63 11.27 -2.88 14.94
N GLU A 64 12.32 -2.22 15.40
CA GLU A 64 12.51 -0.78 15.23
C GLU A 64 12.65 -0.40 13.74
N PHE A 65 13.38 -1.24 12.99
CA PHE A 65 13.55 -1.09 11.55
C PHE A 65 12.23 -1.26 10.80
N ILE A 66 11.43 -2.27 11.18
CA ILE A 66 10.09 -2.51 10.63
C ILE A 66 9.15 -1.32 10.91
N ALA A 67 9.12 -0.79 12.13
CA ALA A 67 8.29 0.36 12.48
C ALA A 67 8.58 1.58 11.59
N ARG A 68 9.87 1.87 11.34
CA ARG A 68 10.31 2.97 10.46
C ARG A 68 9.88 2.79 9.01
N ILE A 69 10.12 1.60 8.44
CA ILE A 69 9.65 1.26 7.09
C ILE A 69 8.14 1.50 6.97
N TYR A 70 7.38 1.02 7.95
CA TYR A 70 5.93 1.01 7.91
C TYR A 70 5.32 2.41 7.98
N LEU A 71 5.89 3.33 8.78
CA LEU A 71 5.42 4.71 8.79
C LEU A 71 5.82 5.47 7.51
N GLY A 72 7.07 5.33 7.06
CA GLY A 72 7.57 5.94 5.82
C GLY A 72 6.71 5.52 4.62
N ASN A 73 6.61 4.20 4.40
CA ASN A 73 5.77 3.59 3.37
C ASN A 73 4.29 3.99 3.49
N GLY A 74 3.75 4.04 4.72
CA GLY A 74 2.37 4.46 4.98
C GLY A 74 2.08 5.86 4.45
N SER A 75 2.93 6.83 4.80
CA SER A 75 2.80 8.22 4.33
C SER A 75 2.97 8.38 2.82
N GLN A 76 3.92 7.65 2.22
CA GLN A 76 4.31 7.80 0.80
C GLN A 76 3.36 7.07 -0.16
N ASN A 77 2.98 5.82 0.14
CA ASN A 77 2.24 4.99 -0.80
C ASN A 77 0.72 4.98 -0.56
N HIS A 78 0.31 5.16 0.70
CA HIS A 78 -1.09 5.00 1.10
C HIS A 78 -1.77 6.30 1.54
N ALA A 79 -1.00 7.38 1.71
CA ALA A 79 -1.49 8.67 2.20
C ALA A 79 -1.18 9.87 1.29
N PHE A 80 -0.24 9.73 0.33
CA PHE A 80 0.26 10.87 -0.44
C PHE A 80 -0.84 11.60 -1.23
N ALA A 81 -1.79 10.85 -1.80
CA ALA A 81 -2.95 11.43 -2.49
C ALA A 81 -4.19 11.58 -1.59
N ALA A 82 -4.05 11.66 -0.26
CA ALA A 82 -5.21 11.76 0.65
C ALA A 82 -6.02 13.06 0.47
N GLY A 83 -5.37 14.17 0.11
CA GLY A 83 -6.02 15.49 0.15
C GLY A 83 -6.36 15.92 1.58
N PRO A 84 -7.10 17.01 1.79
CA PRO A 84 -7.44 17.55 3.11
C PRO A 84 -8.41 16.69 3.95
N ILE A 85 -8.42 15.36 3.77
CA ILE A 85 -9.05 14.42 4.71
C ILE A 85 -8.29 14.42 6.04
N GLN A 86 -9.01 14.13 7.13
CA GLN A 86 -8.41 13.80 8.42
C GLN A 86 -7.60 12.49 8.30
N LEU A 87 -6.29 12.60 8.36
CA LEU A 87 -5.35 11.48 8.31
C LEU A 87 -4.78 11.22 9.70
N TYR A 88 -4.85 9.97 10.12
CA TYR A 88 -4.25 9.48 11.35
C TYR A 88 -3.09 8.53 11.03
N LEU A 89 -1.92 8.89 11.52
CA LEU A 89 -0.75 8.02 11.60
C LEU A 89 -0.49 7.66 13.07
N PHE A 90 0.24 6.58 13.32
CA PHE A 90 0.69 6.23 14.67
C PHE A 90 2.09 6.78 14.96
N ASP A 91 2.34 7.08 16.23
CA ASP A 91 3.68 7.27 16.74
C ASP A 91 4.51 5.99 16.58
N ILE A 92 5.83 6.14 16.57
CA ILE A 92 6.77 5.05 16.75
C ILE A 92 7.76 5.42 17.85
N ASP A 93 8.25 4.43 18.58
CA ASP A 93 9.26 4.62 19.61
C ASP A 93 10.54 5.24 19.00
N PRO A 94 11.25 6.11 19.75
CA PRO A 94 12.56 6.57 19.35
C PRO A 94 13.55 5.40 19.26
N PRO A 95 14.66 5.54 18.51
CA PRO A 95 15.68 4.50 18.47
C PRO A 95 16.13 4.11 19.87
N ARG A 96 16.36 2.81 20.12
CA ARG A 96 16.78 2.36 21.46
C ARG A 96 18.07 3.04 21.92
N ALA A 97 19.02 3.21 20.99
CA ALA A 97 20.26 3.94 21.22
C ALA A 97 20.00 5.43 21.52
N ASP A 98 19.11 6.09 20.79
CA ASP A 98 18.82 7.52 20.97
C ASP A 98 18.10 7.79 22.30
N ALA A 99 17.21 6.88 22.72
CA ALA A 99 16.55 6.93 24.01
C ALA A 99 17.55 6.73 25.16
N GLN A 100 18.45 5.75 25.05
CA GLN A 100 19.49 5.47 26.04
C GLN A 100 20.51 6.62 26.17
N ASN A 101 20.86 7.27 25.05
CA ASN A 101 21.80 8.38 25.02
C ASN A 101 21.15 9.76 25.27
N GLY A 102 19.82 9.82 25.44
CA GLY A 102 19.10 11.08 25.69
C GLY A 102 19.04 12.04 24.49
N ILE A 103 19.29 11.55 23.28
CA ILE A 103 19.38 12.34 22.02
C ILE A 103 18.13 12.22 21.14
N THR A 104 17.01 11.76 21.71
CA THR A 104 15.73 11.59 21.00
C THR A 104 15.24 12.90 20.37
N GLU A 105 15.03 12.89 19.05
CA GLU A 105 14.51 14.03 18.29
C GLU A 105 13.13 14.50 18.77
N ARG A 106 12.89 15.82 18.68
CA ARG A 106 11.61 16.47 18.99
C ARG A 106 11.28 17.53 17.93
N PRO A 107 10.22 17.38 17.12
CA PRO A 107 9.33 16.22 17.05
C PRO A 107 10.08 14.94 16.60
N PRO A 108 9.53 13.73 16.83
CA PRO A 108 10.15 12.49 16.39
C PRO A 108 10.50 12.50 14.90
N ALA A 109 11.62 11.88 14.51
CA ALA A 109 12.05 11.75 13.11
C ALA A 109 10.91 11.30 12.17
N ALA A 110 10.11 10.35 12.65
CA ALA A 110 8.86 9.86 12.07
C ALA A 110 7.83 10.96 11.68
N HIS A 111 7.61 11.94 12.55
CA HIS A 111 6.68 13.04 12.32
C HIS A 111 7.22 13.99 11.27
N THR A 112 8.49 14.38 11.45
CA THR A 112 9.25 15.15 10.48
C THR A 112 9.20 14.46 9.11
N ASP A 113 9.37 13.14 9.08
CA ASP A 113 9.45 12.37 7.85
C ASP A 113 8.13 12.36 7.06
N ALA A 114 6.99 12.14 7.72
CA ALA A 114 5.68 12.21 7.09
C ALA A 114 5.29 13.65 6.73
N GLN A 115 5.61 14.64 7.58
CA GLN A 115 5.34 16.05 7.28
C GLN A 115 6.15 16.54 6.08
N ARG A 116 7.41 16.11 5.92
CA ARG A 116 8.24 16.34 4.71
C ARG A 116 7.56 15.75 3.47
N THR A 117 7.06 14.51 3.55
CA THR A 117 6.31 13.86 2.46
C THR A 117 5.09 14.67 2.04
N PHE A 118 4.27 15.17 2.97
CA PHE A 118 3.10 15.98 2.61
C PHE A 118 3.45 17.43 2.23
N ASN A 119 4.60 17.94 2.67
CA ASN A 119 5.06 19.28 2.31
C ASN A 119 5.52 19.40 0.84
N SER A 120 5.77 18.28 0.13
CA SER A 120 5.98 18.33 -1.31
C SER A 120 4.69 18.55 -2.10
N LEU A 121 3.51 18.34 -1.52
CA LEU A 121 2.22 18.64 -2.17
C LEU A 121 1.89 20.14 -2.10
N ILE A 122 1.11 20.64 -3.06
CA ILE A 122 0.50 21.97 -2.97
C ILE A 122 -0.36 22.08 -1.70
N LEU A 123 -0.41 23.27 -1.08
CA LEU A 123 -1.02 23.46 0.23
C LEU A 123 -2.48 22.96 0.31
N ALA A 124 -3.26 23.13 -0.76
CA ALA A 124 -4.66 22.71 -0.85
C ALA A 124 -4.87 21.18 -0.85
N GLN A 125 -3.81 20.39 -1.13
CA GLN A 125 -3.87 18.93 -1.24
C GLN A 125 -3.21 18.20 -0.05
N ARG A 126 -2.78 18.94 0.98
CA ARG A 126 -2.15 18.34 2.16
C ARG A 126 -3.21 17.77 3.10
N PRO A 127 -3.00 16.57 3.69
CA PRO A 127 -3.90 16.02 4.68
C PRO A 127 -3.90 16.79 5.99
N ASN A 128 -5.05 16.74 6.66
CA ASN A 128 -5.19 17.14 8.04
C ASN A 128 -4.57 16.04 8.92
N LEU A 129 -3.24 16.10 9.06
CA LEU A 129 -2.43 15.09 9.73
C LEU A 129 -2.61 15.14 11.25
N SER A 130 -2.70 13.97 11.88
CA SER A 130 -2.67 13.80 13.33
C SER A 130 -1.94 12.51 13.68
N PHE A 131 -1.13 12.56 14.74
CA PHE A 131 -0.41 11.40 15.25
C PHE A 131 -1.11 10.84 16.48
N ILE A 132 -1.20 9.51 16.57
CA ILE A 132 -1.82 8.76 17.65
C ILE A 132 -0.71 8.07 18.47
N PRO A 133 -0.62 8.32 19.79
CA PRO A 133 0.45 7.74 20.62
C PRO A 133 0.25 6.26 20.96
N ASN A 134 -0.99 5.77 20.91
CA ASN A 134 -1.39 4.36 21.06
C ASN A 134 -2.90 4.21 20.74
N PRO A 135 -3.43 2.99 20.53
CA PRO A 135 -4.83 2.79 20.14
C PRO A 135 -5.87 3.43 21.08
N THR A 136 -5.63 3.51 22.39
CA THR A 136 -6.56 4.14 23.35
C THR A 136 -6.61 5.67 23.24
N GLY A 137 -5.61 6.27 22.60
CA GLY A 137 -5.58 7.68 22.23
C GLY A 137 -6.44 7.99 21.00
N PHE A 138 -6.89 7.00 20.23
CA PHE A 138 -7.66 7.22 19.01
C PHE A 138 -9.09 7.67 19.33
N LYS A 139 -9.39 8.93 19.01
CA LYS A 139 -10.68 9.57 19.28
C LYS A 139 -11.16 10.33 18.03
N PRO A 140 -11.69 9.62 17.01
CA PRO A 140 -12.25 10.26 15.83
C PRO A 140 -13.50 11.09 16.20
N LYS A 141 -13.84 12.06 15.35
CA LYS A 141 -15.07 12.86 15.52
C LYS A 141 -16.30 11.92 15.44
N PRO A 142 -17.38 12.17 16.22
CA PRO A 142 -18.60 11.37 16.15
C PRO A 142 -19.14 11.25 14.72
N ARG A 143 -19.66 10.07 14.36
CA ARG A 143 -20.25 9.72 13.04
C ARG A 143 -19.28 9.68 11.85
N VAL A 144 -18.01 10.04 12.01
CA VAL A 144 -16.99 9.84 10.97
C VAL A 144 -16.73 8.35 10.78
N LYS A 145 -16.72 7.90 9.51
CA LYS A 145 -16.37 6.55 9.11
C LYS A 145 -14.87 6.43 8.92
N ILE A 146 -14.29 5.35 9.43
CA ILE A 146 -12.87 5.08 9.35
C ILE A 146 -12.57 4.26 8.09
N SER A 147 -11.58 4.71 7.33
CA SER A 147 -10.98 3.99 6.20
C SER A 147 -9.62 3.46 6.62
N PRO A 148 -9.54 2.20 7.08
CA PRO A 148 -8.33 1.64 7.68
C PRO A 148 -7.38 1.06 6.64
N TYR A 149 -6.08 1.21 6.87
CA TYR A 149 -5.02 0.51 6.13
C TYR A 149 -3.98 -0.08 7.10
N PRO A 150 -3.93 -1.42 7.29
CA PRO A 150 -4.94 -2.42 6.95
C PRO A 150 -6.15 -2.35 7.93
N PRO A 151 -7.16 -3.23 7.85
CA PRO A 151 -8.11 -3.46 8.95
C PRO A 151 -7.41 -3.82 10.27
N LEU A 152 -7.93 -3.39 11.43
CA LEU A 152 -7.24 -3.50 12.73
C LEU A 152 -8.24 -3.81 13.85
N ASP A 153 -7.82 -4.63 14.82
CA ASP A 153 -8.66 -5.11 15.93
C ASP A 153 -9.40 -3.97 16.67
N PHE A 154 -8.66 -2.94 17.09
CA PHE A 154 -9.23 -1.82 17.86
C PHE A 154 -10.22 -0.95 17.06
N LEU A 155 -10.26 -1.08 15.73
CA LEU A 155 -11.19 -0.35 14.88
C LEU A 155 -12.57 -1.01 14.80
N ASP A 156 -12.76 -2.20 15.36
CA ASP A 156 -14.06 -2.87 15.49
C ASP A 156 -15.10 -2.03 16.28
N GLU A 157 -14.64 -1.19 17.21
CA GLU A 157 -15.50 -0.32 18.03
C GLU A 157 -15.89 0.99 17.31
N HIS A 158 -15.36 1.22 16.10
CA HIS A 158 -15.57 2.42 15.32
C HIS A 158 -16.40 2.16 14.06
N LEU A 159 -17.14 3.17 13.59
CA LEU A 159 -17.82 3.09 12.30
C LEU A 159 -16.77 3.03 11.19
N THR A 160 -16.78 2.00 10.36
CA THR A 160 -15.87 1.83 9.22
C THR A 160 -16.56 2.15 7.88
N ILE A 161 -15.79 2.49 6.84
CA ILE A 161 -16.33 2.56 5.46
C ILE A 161 -16.64 1.17 4.88
N SER A 162 -16.07 0.12 5.48
CA SER A 162 -16.29 -1.28 5.10
C SER A 162 -17.12 -1.99 6.14
N THR A 163 -18.31 -2.42 5.72
CA THR A 163 -19.13 -3.46 6.37
C THR A 163 -18.77 -4.87 5.91
N LEU A 164 -17.95 -5.01 4.86
CA LEU A 164 -17.43 -6.29 4.39
C LEU A 164 -16.48 -6.87 5.45
N SER A 165 -16.84 -8.02 6.01
CA SER A 165 -15.86 -8.85 6.69
C SER A 165 -14.89 -9.42 5.65
N PRO A 166 -13.66 -9.80 6.05
CA PRO A 166 -12.76 -10.53 5.17
C PRO A 166 -13.36 -11.80 4.54
N ALA A 167 -14.39 -12.39 5.17
CA ALA A 167 -15.11 -13.58 4.72
C ALA A 167 -16.25 -13.31 3.72
N ASP A 168 -16.82 -12.09 3.66
CA ASP A 168 -17.84 -11.70 2.66
C ASP A 168 -17.24 -11.45 1.25
N VAL A 169 -15.94 -11.72 1.13
CA VAL A 169 -15.13 -11.66 -0.09
C VAL A 169 -14.55 -13.06 -0.40
N LEU A 170 -15.19 -14.13 0.12
CA LEU A 170 -14.89 -15.54 -0.16
C LEU A 170 -16.03 -16.24 -0.92
N ASP A 171 -16.97 -15.47 -1.47
CA ASP A 171 -17.94 -15.95 -2.46
C ASP A 171 -17.16 -16.42 -3.71
N GLU A 172 -17.59 -17.49 -4.38
CA GLU A 172 -16.77 -18.38 -5.23
C GLU A 172 -16.03 -17.69 -6.42
N ASP A 173 -16.38 -16.44 -6.72
CA ASP A 173 -15.85 -15.61 -7.82
C ASP A 173 -14.75 -14.62 -7.40
N VAL A 174 -14.43 -14.48 -6.11
CA VAL A 174 -13.48 -13.46 -5.61
C VAL A 174 -12.34 -14.06 -4.80
N VAL A 175 -11.16 -14.03 -5.39
CA VAL A 175 -9.91 -14.57 -4.81
C VAL A 175 -9.14 -13.45 -4.13
N LYS A 176 -8.41 -13.77 -3.05
CA LYS A 176 -7.49 -12.85 -2.37
C LYS A 176 -6.05 -13.34 -2.45
N ALA A 177 -5.15 -12.44 -2.82
CA ALA A 177 -3.82 -12.76 -3.28
C ALA A 177 -2.80 -11.60 -3.13
N GLU A 178 -2.62 -11.05 -1.92
CA GLU A 178 -1.44 -10.22 -1.67
C GLU A 178 -0.17 -11.02 -2.05
N ALA A 179 0.64 -10.51 -2.99
CA ALA A 179 1.70 -11.25 -3.68
C ALA A 179 2.76 -11.96 -2.79
N ARG A 180 2.82 -11.67 -1.49
CA ARG A 180 3.68 -12.37 -0.51
C ARG A 180 2.99 -13.55 0.20
N ARG A 181 1.73 -13.85 -0.12
CA ARG A 181 0.88 -14.88 0.53
C ARG A 181 0.45 -16.03 -0.39
N VAL A 182 0.82 -16.00 -1.68
CA VAL A 182 0.33 -16.94 -2.69
C VAL A 182 1.40 -17.97 -3.06
N PHE A 183 1.10 -19.26 -2.86
CA PHE A 183 1.98 -20.35 -3.30
C PHE A 183 1.60 -20.82 -4.70
N VAL A 184 2.18 -20.21 -5.74
CA VAL A 184 1.98 -20.67 -7.13
C VAL A 184 2.77 -21.97 -7.35
N MET A 185 2.08 -23.09 -7.65
CA MET A 185 2.70 -24.42 -7.75
C MET A 185 2.74 -24.93 -9.20
N ARG A 186 3.54 -24.28 -10.06
CA ARG A 186 3.58 -24.60 -11.52
C ARG A 186 4.27 -25.92 -11.88
N THR A 187 5.13 -26.46 -11.01
CA THR A 187 5.86 -27.71 -11.23
C THR A 187 5.95 -28.51 -9.94
N GLU A 188 6.09 -29.84 -10.03
CA GLU A 188 6.25 -30.71 -8.85
C GLU A 188 7.48 -30.34 -8.01
N THR A 189 8.57 -29.86 -8.62
CA THR A 189 9.76 -29.36 -7.90
C THR A 189 9.45 -28.09 -7.08
N ILE A 190 8.75 -27.11 -7.69
CA ILE A 190 8.34 -25.88 -7.01
C ILE A 190 7.33 -26.19 -5.91
N LYS A 191 6.37 -27.07 -6.20
CA LYS A 191 5.38 -27.58 -5.24
C LYS A 191 6.06 -28.23 -4.03
N ALA A 192 6.99 -29.16 -4.22
CA ALA A 192 7.73 -29.80 -3.12
C ALA A 192 8.52 -28.79 -2.25
N LYS A 193 9.16 -27.77 -2.85
CA LYS A 193 9.80 -26.66 -2.12
C LYS A 193 8.78 -25.84 -1.33
N ARG A 194 7.66 -25.46 -1.96
CA ARG A 194 6.63 -24.59 -1.40
C ARG A 194 5.74 -25.28 -0.36
N THR A 195 5.49 -26.59 -0.45
CA THR A 195 4.73 -27.37 0.53
C THR A 195 5.36 -27.31 1.92
N LYS A 196 6.69 -27.43 2.04
CA LYS A 196 7.38 -27.33 3.35
C LYS A 196 7.18 -25.96 4.02
N LEU A 197 7.25 -24.88 3.24
CA LEU A 197 6.98 -23.52 3.73
C LEU A 197 5.49 -23.36 4.10
N PHE A 198 4.60 -23.89 3.27
CA PHE A 198 3.16 -23.88 3.51
C PHE A 198 2.77 -24.62 4.80
N GLU A 199 3.36 -25.77 5.10
CA GLU A 199 3.13 -26.52 6.35
C GLU A 199 3.52 -25.72 7.60
N ILE A 200 4.67 -25.04 7.56
CA ILE A 200 5.15 -24.15 8.63
C ILE A 200 4.16 -23.01 8.85
N GLU A 201 3.71 -22.38 7.77
CA GLU A 201 2.82 -21.21 7.83
C GLU A 201 1.39 -21.56 8.20
N VAL A 202 0.84 -22.67 7.71
CA VAL A 202 -0.45 -23.21 8.19
C VAL A 202 -0.37 -23.51 9.68
N THR A 203 0.75 -24.05 10.17
CA THR A 203 0.98 -24.23 11.61
C THR A 203 1.01 -22.90 12.36
N HIS A 204 1.65 -21.86 11.81
CA HIS A 204 1.64 -20.51 12.39
C HIS A 204 0.25 -19.86 12.39
N MET A 205 -0.54 -20.04 11.33
CA MET A 205 -1.92 -19.55 11.23
C MET A 205 -2.85 -20.25 12.24
N LEU A 206 -2.80 -21.59 12.32
CA LEU A 206 -3.61 -22.37 13.26
C LEU A 206 -3.35 -22.01 14.72
N ARG A 207 -2.08 -21.75 15.09
CA ARG A 207 -1.70 -21.29 16.43
C ARG A 207 -2.26 -19.91 16.82
N ARG A 208 -2.81 -19.15 15.87
CA ARG A 208 -3.42 -17.83 16.10
C ARG A 208 -4.95 -17.85 16.07
N LEU A 209 -5.57 -19.01 15.88
CA LEU A 209 -7.02 -19.13 16.04
C LEU A 209 -7.41 -18.92 17.50
N THR A 210 -8.36 -18.02 17.73
CA THR A 210 -8.90 -17.69 19.06
C THR A 210 -10.44 -17.66 19.00
N PRO A 211 -11.14 -17.83 20.15
CA PRO A 211 -12.59 -17.65 20.19
C PRO A 211 -13.06 -16.29 19.66
N ARG A 212 -12.25 -15.23 19.84
CA ARG A 212 -12.54 -13.86 19.37
C ARG A 212 -12.51 -13.75 17.84
N ASN A 213 -11.71 -14.55 17.15
CA ASN A 213 -11.47 -14.40 15.71
C ASN A 213 -12.12 -15.52 14.85
N LYS A 214 -12.72 -16.54 15.49
CA LYS A 214 -13.44 -17.66 14.86
C LYS A 214 -14.43 -17.24 13.74
N HIS A 215 -15.17 -16.15 13.95
CA HIS A 215 -16.22 -15.70 13.03
C HIS A 215 -15.70 -15.22 11.67
N LEU A 216 -14.43 -14.77 11.60
CA LEU A 216 -13.81 -14.29 10.36
C LEU A 216 -13.20 -15.41 9.50
N ARG A 217 -13.23 -16.67 9.95
CA ARG A 217 -12.75 -17.83 9.19
C ARG A 217 -11.27 -17.71 8.73
N HIS A 218 -10.38 -17.23 9.60
CA HIS A 218 -8.99 -16.85 9.25
C HIS A 218 -8.12 -17.90 8.56
N VAL A 219 -8.39 -19.20 8.75
CA VAL A 219 -7.66 -20.29 8.07
C VAL A 219 -8.55 -20.88 6.97
N SER A 220 -9.13 -19.99 6.16
CA SER A 220 -9.73 -20.34 4.87
C SER A 220 -8.63 -20.30 3.82
N LEU A 221 -8.37 -21.43 3.19
CA LEU A 221 -7.30 -21.59 2.21
C LEU A 221 -7.93 -21.72 0.81
N PRO A 222 -7.99 -20.63 0.01
CA PRO A 222 -8.47 -20.74 -1.36
C PRO A 222 -7.47 -21.57 -2.17
N ILE A 223 -7.93 -22.71 -2.67
CA ILE A 223 -7.22 -23.54 -3.64
C ILE A 223 -7.95 -23.35 -4.96
N GLN A 224 -7.23 -22.90 -5.98
CA GLN A 224 -7.76 -22.64 -7.31
C GLN A 224 -6.83 -23.19 -8.37
N ASP A 225 -7.37 -23.40 -9.57
CA ASP A 225 -6.55 -23.64 -10.75
C ASP A 225 -5.66 -22.42 -11.04
N TYR A 226 -4.45 -22.71 -11.50
CA TYR A 226 -3.53 -21.65 -11.93
C TYR A 226 -4.05 -21.00 -13.23
N VAL A 227 -4.32 -19.69 -13.17
CA VAL A 227 -4.72 -18.90 -14.33
C VAL A 227 -3.47 -18.46 -15.10
N GLU A 228 -3.38 -18.82 -16.38
CA GLU A 228 -2.37 -18.28 -17.30
C GLU A 228 -2.80 -16.93 -17.87
N GLY A 229 -1.86 -16.01 -18.02
CA GLY A 229 -2.09 -14.68 -18.56
C GLY A 229 -1.11 -13.63 -18.05
N ASP A 230 -1.27 -12.40 -18.53
CA ASP A 230 -0.60 -11.22 -17.99
C ASP A 230 -1.40 -10.66 -16.81
N THR A 231 -0.72 -10.31 -15.71
CA THR A 231 -1.35 -9.60 -14.58
C THR A 231 -1.23 -8.08 -14.75
N LYS A 232 -2.32 -7.36 -14.46
CA LYS A 232 -2.31 -5.89 -14.29
C LYS A 232 -3.20 -5.49 -13.11
N ASN A 233 -2.68 -4.67 -12.22
CA ASN A 233 -3.47 -4.12 -11.11
C ASN A 233 -4.30 -2.94 -11.61
N GLN A 234 -5.59 -2.99 -11.32
CA GLN A 234 -6.57 -1.94 -11.59
C GLN A 234 -6.84 -1.18 -10.31
N SER A 235 -6.59 0.13 -10.30
CA SER A 235 -7.00 1.04 -9.23
C SER A 235 -8.28 1.78 -9.63
N MET A 236 -9.28 1.75 -8.76
CA MET A 236 -10.58 2.37 -8.97
C MET A 236 -11.16 2.93 -7.67
N PHE A 237 -12.14 3.81 -7.79
CA PHE A 237 -12.88 4.37 -6.66
C PHE A 237 -14.36 4.10 -6.83
N ILE A 238 -15.04 3.70 -5.75
CA ILE A 238 -16.50 3.53 -5.72
C ILE A 238 -17.09 4.75 -5.03
N THR A 239 -17.91 5.51 -5.75
CA THR A 239 -18.59 6.68 -5.17
C THR A 239 -19.72 6.25 -4.22
N LYS A 240 -20.26 7.18 -3.42
CA LYS A 240 -21.35 6.89 -2.47
C LYS A 240 -22.61 6.34 -3.17
N SER A 241 -22.84 6.71 -4.43
CA SER A 241 -23.92 6.20 -5.29
C SER A 241 -23.65 4.82 -5.91
N GLY A 242 -22.42 4.30 -5.83
CA GLY A 242 -21.99 3.02 -6.41
C GLY A 242 -21.34 3.10 -7.78
N ARG A 243 -21.16 4.31 -8.33
CA ARG A 243 -20.50 4.49 -9.63
C ARG A 243 -19.01 4.14 -9.56
N ALA A 244 -18.54 3.40 -10.55
CA ALA A 244 -17.11 3.16 -10.76
C ALA A 244 -16.39 4.42 -11.26
N GLY A 245 -15.27 4.76 -10.63
CA GLY A 245 -14.30 5.73 -11.10
C GLY A 245 -12.96 5.05 -11.35
N PHE A 246 -12.59 4.85 -12.62
CA PHE A 246 -11.23 4.42 -12.98
C PHE A 246 -10.18 5.44 -12.52
N ILE A 247 -9.11 4.97 -11.87
CA ILE A 247 -7.96 5.78 -11.43
C ILE A 247 -6.74 5.48 -12.31
N CYS A 248 -6.30 4.23 -12.35
CA CYS A 248 -5.26 3.77 -13.26
C CYS A 248 -5.20 2.25 -13.40
N THR A 249 -4.45 1.80 -14.40
CA THR A 249 -3.93 0.45 -14.55
C THR A 249 -2.42 0.50 -14.45
N VAL A 250 -1.82 -0.38 -13.63
CA VAL A 250 -0.37 -0.50 -13.49
C VAL A 250 0.09 -1.93 -13.72
N GLU A 251 1.32 -2.07 -14.22
CA GLU A 251 1.97 -3.35 -14.48
C GLU A 251 2.91 -3.64 -13.30
N GLN A 252 2.81 -4.84 -12.70
CA GLN A 252 3.55 -5.20 -11.49
C GLN A 252 4.77 -6.07 -11.82
N PHE A 253 5.93 -5.72 -11.28
CA PHE A 253 7.15 -6.52 -11.35
C PHE A 253 7.29 -7.42 -10.13
N LEU A 254 7.39 -8.73 -10.38
CA LEU A 254 7.74 -9.76 -9.41
C LEU A 254 9.20 -10.19 -9.63
N ASP A 255 9.94 -10.53 -8.57
CA ASP A 255 11.26 -11.16 -8.70
C ASP A 255 11.16 -12.68 -8.98
N GLU A 256 12.31 -13.35 -9.11
CA GLU A 256 12.39 -14.80 -9.42
C GLU A 256 11.68 -15.70 -8.41
N ASP A 257 11.55 -15.26 -7.14
CA ASP A 257 10.78 -15.97 -6.11
C ASP A 257 9.26 -15.70 -6.21
N GLY A 258 8.84 -14.77 -7.09
CA GLY A 258 7.48 -14.28 -7.25
C GLY A 258 7.13 -13.12 -6.32
N LEU A 259 8.11 -12.45 -5.69
CA LEU A 259 7.84 -11.37 -4.73
C LEU A 259 7.69 -10.03 -5.45
N TYR A 260 6.60 -9.32 -5.18
CA TYR A 260 6.40 -7.95 -5.65
C TYR A 260 7.55 -7.02 -5.26
N ARG A 261 8.12 -6.35 -6.28
CA ARG A 261 9.19 -5.36 -6.18
C ARG A 261 8.73 -3.95 -6.49
N ALA A 262 7.95 -3.79 -7.54
CA ALA A 262 7.59 -2.48 -8.07
C ALA A 262 6.34 -2.51 -8.95
N SER A 263 5.73 -1.35 -9.13
CA SER A 263 4.70 -1.10 -10.16
C SER A 263 5.21 -0.06 -11.15
N ILE A 264 4.87 -0.21 -12.43
CA ILE A 264 5.06 0.82 -13.45
C ILE A 264 3.70 1.26 -14.01
N ILE A 265 3.57 2.56 -14.26
CA ILE A 265 2.46 3.15 -15.01
C ILE A 265 2.98 3.70 -16.32
N ASP A 266 2.27 3.40 -17.41
CA ASP A 266 2.36 4.08 -18.70
C ASP A 266 1.15 5.02 -18.79
N TYR A 267 1.37 6.33 -18.82
CA TYR A 267 0.30 7.33 -18.81
C TYR A 267 -0.47 7.45 -20.13
N GLU A 268 0.15 7.08 -21.26
CA GLU A 268 -0.46 7.13 -22.60
C GLU A 268 -1.46 5.98 -22.79
N ARG A 269 -1.19 4.81 -22.20
CA ARG A 269 -2.08 3.63 -22.30
C ARG A 269 -3.34 3.73 -21.45
N GLN A 270 -3.45 4.66 -20.49
CA GLN A 270 -4.53 4.67 -19.50
C GLN A 270 -5.93 4.79 -20.12
N ASP A 271 -6.10 5.56 -21.20
CA ASP A 271 -7.40 5.68 -21.89
C ASP A 271 -7.78 4.44 -22.71
N ARG A 272 -6.79 3.60 -23.08
CA ARG A 272 -7.03 2.26 -23.63
C ARG A 272 -7.41 1.31 -22.51
N TYR A 273 -6.61 1.25 -21.44
CA TYR A 273 -6.84 0.34 -20.32
C TYR A 273 -8.19 0.60 -19.63
N LYS A 274 -8.61 1.85 -19.48
CA LYS A 274 -9.95 2.21 -18.98
C LYS A 274 -11.11 1.61 -19.79
N LYS A 275 -10.93 1.41 -21.10
CA LYS A 275 -11.90 0.74 -21.98
C LYS A 275 -11.74 -0.78 -21.95
N GLU A 276 -10.50 -1.25 -21.88
CA GLU A 276 -10.14 -2.68 -21.84
C GLU A 276 -10.69 -3.37 -20.58
N TYR A 277 -10.58 -2.72 -19.41
CA TYR A 277 -10.99 -3.27 -18.12
C TYR A 277 -12.35 -2.74 -17.62
N SER A 278 -13.16 -2.04 -18.44
CA SER A 278 -14.40 -1.41 -17.97
C SER A 278 -15.38 -2.40 -17.35
N ASP A 279 -15.54 -3.57 -17.96
CA ASP A 279 -16.57 -4.53 -17.59
C ASP A 279 -16.19 -5.27 -16.29
N ILE A 280 -14.92 -5.67 -16.15
CA ILE A 280 -14.44 -6.31 -14.93
C ILE A 280 -14.40 -5.34 -13.74
N ILE A 281 -14.04 -4.06 -13.98
CA ILE A 281 -14.12 -2.99 -12.99
C ILE A 281 -15.57 -2.80 -12.56
N ASN A 282 -16.52 -2.66 -13.49
CA ASN A 282 -17.94 -2.50 -13.16
C ASN A 282 -18.51 -3.71 -12.39
N LYS A 283 -18.07 -4.94 -12.67
CA LYS A 283 -18.43 -6.14 -11.88
C LYS A 283 -17.90 -6.02 -10.45
N ALA A 284 -16.61 -5.71 -10.28
CA ALA A 284 -15.97 -5.57 -8.98
C ALA A 284 -16.58 -4.44 -8.13
N THR A 285 -16.85 -3.27 -8.72
CA THR A 285 -17.44 -2.15 -7.99
C THR A 285 -18.89 -2.42 -7.59
N SER A 286 -19.69 -3.03 -8.48
CA SER A 286 -21.07 -3.41 -8.18
C SER A 286 -21.14 -4.45 -7.06
N TYR A 287 -20.25 -5.44 -7.07
CA TYR A 287 -20.12 -6.44 -6.01
C TYR A 287 -19.84 -5.79 -4.64
N CYS A 288 -18.83 -4.90 -4.57
CA CYS A 288 -18.47 -4.22 -3.33
C CYS A 288 -19.56 -3.26 -2.83
N HIS A 289 -20.16 -2.47 -3.74
CA HIS A 289 -21.20 -1.49 -3.39
C HIS A 289 -22.49 -2.16 -2.90
N SER A 290 -22.90 -3.27 -3.52
CA SER A 290 -24.06 -4.07 -3.06
C SER A 290 -23.93 -4.58 -1.62
N ARG A 291 -22.70 -4.65 -1.09
CA ARG A 291 -22.37 -5.04 0.29
C ARG A 291 -22.04 -3.84 1.20
N GLY A 292 -22.36 -2.62 0.75
CA GLY A 292 -22.27 -1.37 1.52
C GLY A 292 -20.95 -0.60 1.38
N TYR A 293 -19.99 -1.08 0.60
CA TYR A 293 -18.68 -0.44 0.46
C TYR A 293 -18.65 0.69 -0.57
N TRP A 294 -17.98 1.79 -0.22
CA TRP A 294 -17.64 2.91 -1.10
C TRP A 294 -16.28 3.47 -0.65
N GLY A 295 -15.44 3.90 -1.59
CA GLY A 295 -14.03 4.22 -1.34
C GLY A 295 -13.06 3.61 -2.37
N PRO A 296 -11.75 3.68 -2.10
CA PRO A 296 -10.69 3.18 -2.99
C PRO A 296 -10.63 1.64 -3.01
N LEU A 297 -10.52 1.07 -4.20
CA LEU A 297 -10.50 -0.37 -4.48
C LEU A 297 -9.34 -0.68 -5.46
N GLY A 298 -8.55 -1.69 -5.14
CA GLY A 298 -7.58 -2.30 -6.06
C GLY A 298 -8.03 -3.70 -6.51
N CYS A 299 -7.60 -4.14 -7.68
CA CYS A 299 -7.98 -5.42 -8.25
C CYS A 299 -6.89 -5.94 -9.19
N ASP A 300 -6.27 -7.07 -8.86
CA ASP A 300 -5.33 -7.73 -9.77
C ASP A 300 -6.13 -8.55 -10.79
N VAL A 301 -5.98 -8.23 -12.07
CA VAL A 301 -6.69 -8.89 -13.18
C VAL A 301 -5.69 -9.64 -14.05
N MET A 302 -5.95 -10.93 -14.23
CA MET A 302 -5.28 -11.78 -15.21
C MET A 302 -6.04 -11.75 -16.53
N THR A 303 -5.33 -11.49 -17.63
CA THR A 303 -5.88 -11.56 -18.99
C THR A 303 -5.21 -12.70 -19.75
N ASP A 304 -5.99 -13.71 -20.16
CA ASP A 304 -5.46 -14.87 -20.89
C ASP A 304 -5.25 -14.61 -22.39
N SER A 305 -4.68 -15.59 -23.10
CA SER A 305 -4.38 -15.48 -24.54
C SER A 305 -5.61 -15.36 -25.45
N ALA A 306 -6.82 -15.60 -24.93
CA ALA A 306 -8.08 -15.36 -25.62
C ALA A 306 -8.72 -14.01 -25.23
N GLY A 307 -8.02 -13.19 -24.43
CA GLY A 307 -8.49 -11.90 -23.92
C GLY A 307 -9.49 -12.00 -22.77
N ARG A 308 -9.67 -13.19 -22.16
CA ARG A 308 -10.61 -13.36 -21.06
C ARG A 308 -9.98 -12.87 -19.76
N GLN A 309 -10.68 -11.94 -19.10
CA GLN A 309 -10.24 -11.32 -17.85
C GLN A 309 -10.79 -12.08 -16.63
N ARG A 310 -9.95 -12.27 -15.61
CA ARG A 310 -10.32 -12.86 -14.31
C ARG A 310 -9.70 -12.05 -13.17
N ILE A 311 -10.47 -11.79 -12.13
CA ILE A 311 -9.97 -11.21 -10.88
C ILE A 311 -9.21 -12.29 -10.11
N VAL A 312 -7.97 -12.01 -9.69
CA VAL A 312 -7.16 -12.92 -8.87
C VAL A 312 -6.81 -12.35 -7.49
N ASP A 313 -6.84 -11.03 -7.31
CA ASP A 313 -6.88 -10.38 -5.99
C ASP A 313 -7.92 -9.26 -5.98
N LEU A 314 -8.65 -9.10 -4.87
CA LEU A 314 -9.53 -7.96 -4.64
C LEU A 314 -9.15 -7.22 -3.34
N ASN A 315 -8.50 -6.08 -3.53
CA ASN A 315 -8.00 -5.21 -2.49
C ASN A 315 -9.04 -4.13 -2.14
N VAL A 316 -9.99 -4.44 -1.25
CA VAL A 316 -11.06 -3.51 -0.80
C VAL A 316 -10.51 -2.45 0.18
N ARG A 317 -9.55 -1.66 -0.31
CA ARG A 317 -8.78 -0.61 0.36
C ARG A 317 -7.92 0.11 -0.68
N ILE A 318 -7.31 1.23 -0.28
CA ILE A 318 -6.22 1.83 -1.07
C ILE A 318 -5.05 0.83 -1.22
N THR A 319 -4.50 0.72 -2.44
CA THR A 319 -3.26 -0.02 -2.74
C THR A 319 -2.06 0.92 -2.75
N GLY A 320 -0.84 0.39 -2.70
CA GLY A 320 0.37 1.22 -2.60
C GLY A 320 0.75 1.96 -3.88
N ASP A 321 0.20 1.55 -5.01
CA ASP A 321 0.36 2.11 -6.36
C ASP A 321 -0.80 3.02 -6.80
N TYR A 322 -1.90 3.05 -6.03
CA TYR A 322 -3.12 3.81 -6.32
C TYR A 322 -2.86 5.28 -6.64
N PHE A 323 -1.92 5.90 -5.93
CA PHE A 323 -1.60 7.31 -6.09
C PHE A 323 -0.91 7.64 -7.42
N MET A 324 -0.31 6.65 -8.11
CA MET A 324 0.41 6.86 -9.38
C MET A 324 -0.52 7.39 -10.48
N GLY A 325 -1.76 6.91 -10.54
CA GLY A 325 -2.78 7.38 -11.48
C GLY A 325 -3.22 8.83 -11.23
N LEU A 326 -3.23 9.24 -9.97
CA LEU A 326 -3.59 10.60 -9.54
C LEU A 326 -2.50 11.64 -9.83
N LEU A 327 -1.33 11.21 -10.32
CA LEU A 327 -0.21 12.06 -10.72
C LEU A 327 -0.03 12.16 -12.24
N LYS A 328 -1.00 11.69 -13.05
CA LYS A 328 -0.93 11.74 -14.53
C LYS A 328 -0.65 13.17 -15.02
N GLY A 329 -1.47 14.13 -14.63
CA GLY A 329 -1.32 15.50 -15.06
C GLY A 329 -0.05 16.14 -14.53
N HIS A 330 0.46 15.72 -13.37
CA HIS A 330 1.76 16.21 -12.87
C HIS A 330 2.91 15.72 -13.74
N PHE A 331 3.04 14.41 -13.92
CA PHE A 331 4.19 13.82 -14.60
C PHE A 331 4.06 13.89 -16.13
N HIS A 332 2.94 13.45 -16.68
CA HIS A 332 2.75 13.38 -18.13
C HIS A 332 2.34 14.75 -18.72
N GLU A 333 1.25 15.36 -18.25
CA GLU A 333 0.69 16.55 -18.93
C GLU A 333 1.50 17.83 -18.65
N ARG A 334 1.92 18.06 -17.40
CA ARG A 334 2.69 19.26 -16.98
C ARG A 334 4.21 19.11 -17.18
N HIS A 335 4.72 17.87 -17.27
CA HIS A 335 6.17 17.61 -17.26
C HIS A 335 6.69 16.63 -18.33
N GLY A 336 5.84 16.04 -19.18
CA GLY A 336 6.26 15.23 -20.34
C GLY A 336 6.84 13.85 -20.02
N PHE A 337 6.62 13.31 -18.82
CA PHE A 337 7.05 11.96 -18.44
C PHE A 337 5.95 10.95 -18.74
N ASN A 338 6.21 10.04 -19.68
CA ASN A 338 5.23 9.01 -20.07
C ASN A 338 5.15 7.84 -19.10
N TYR A 339 6.17 7.66 -18.27
CA TYR A 339 6.27 6.56 -17.32
C TYR A 339 6.56 7.04 -15.90
N SER A 340 6.07 6.29 -14.92
CA SER A 340 6.53 6.39 -13.53
C SER A 340 6.59 5.00 -12.90
N TYR A 341 7.60 4.78 -12.06
CA TYR A 341 7.96 3.46 -11.52
C TYR A 341 8.12 3.56 -10.01
N LEU A 342 7.33 2.78 -9.27
CA LEU A 342 7.31 2.76 -7.82
C LEU A 342 8.18 1.63 -7.29
N ILE A 343 9.40 1.94 -6.83
CA ILE A 343 10.23 0.97 -6.08
C ILE A 343 9.63 0.83 -4.69
N ASN A 344 9.13 -0.34 -4.33
CA ASN A 344 8.41 -0.55 -3.06
C ASN A 344 9.30 -1.14 -1.96
N LEU A 345 9.32 -0.50 -0.78
CA LEU A 345 10.08 -0.88 0.41
C LEU A 345 11.56 -1.16 0.12
N PHE A 346 12.40 -0.14 0.17
CA PHE A 346 13.85 -0.36 0.18
C PHE A 346 14.56 0.34 1.35
N ALA A 347 15.72 -0.22 1.67
CA ALA A 347 16.57 0.15 2.78
C ALA A 347 17.92 0.61 2.23
N VAL A 348 18.37 1.80 2.60
CA VAL A 348 19.71 2.30 2.26
C VAL A 348 20.50 2.55 3.52
N LEU A 349 21.83 2.44 3.42
CA LEU A 349 22.72 2.92 4.47
C LEU A 349 22.73 4.46 4.48
N ARG A 350 22.88 5.04 5.68
CA ARG A 350 22.83 6.49 5.97
C ARG A 350 21.40 7.06 6.03
N ASN A 351 21.33 8.35 6.33
CA ASN A 351 20.08 9.08 6.55
C ASN A 351 19.46 9.66 5.26
N ARG A 352 18.25 10.21 5.42
CA ARG A 352 17.43 10.94 4.44
C ARG A 352 18.27 11.77 3.46
N ASP A 353 18.86 12.84 4.00
CA ASP A 353 19.64 13.84 3.27
C ASP A 353 20.84 13.25 2.49
N SER A 354 21.39 12.11 2.92
CA SER A 354 22.52 11.44 2.25
C SER A 354 22.11 10.73 0.96
N PHE A 355 20.94 10.08 0.94
CA PHE A 355 20.40 9.42 -0.25
C PHE A 355 20.12 10.44 -1.35
N GLU A 356 19.43 11.53 -0.99
CA GLU A 356 19.03 12.60 -1.90
C GLU A 356 20.21 13.35 -2.52
N LYS A 357 21.28 13.52 -1.73
CA LYS A 357 22.52 14.12 -2.23
C LYS A 357 23.16 13.27 -3.31
N THR A 358 23.03 11.95 -3.23
CA THR A 358 23.49 10.99 -4.25
C THR A 358 22.62 11.09 -5.50
N PHE A 359 21.29 10.96 -5.37
CA PHE A 359 20.35 10.93 -6.51
C PHE A 359 19.74 12.29 -6.86
N LYS A 360 20.47 13.39 -6.66
CA LYS A 360 19.92 14.76 -6.79
C LYS A 360 19.52 15.12 -8.23
N LYS A 361 20.10 14.48 -9.25
CA LYS A 361 19.80 14.79 -10.66
C LYS A 361 18.58 14.03 -11.15
N GLU A 362 18.45 12.81 -10.62
CA GLU A 362 17.48 11.78 -10.92
C GLU A 362 16.16 12.08 -10.18
N LEU A 363 16.26 12.53 -8.93
CA LEU A 363 15.17 13.11 -8.15
C LEU A 363 14.96 14.58 -8.59
N MET A 364 14.07 14.81 -9.55
CA MET A 364 13.65 16.16 -9.90
C MET A 364 12.76 16.76 -8.79
N GLY A 365 13.42 17.59 -7.98
CA GLY A 365 12.91 18.10 -6.72
C GLY A 365 13.72 17.52 -5.58
N LYS A 366 14.08 18.35 -4.59
CA LYS A 366 14.56 17.84 -3.30
C LYS A 366 13.38 17.21 -2.56
N HIS A 367 12.99 16.03 -3.01
CA HIS A 367 12.19 15.11 -2.23
C HIS A 367 13.08 14.57 -1.17
N GLU A 368 12.71 14.80 0.07
CA GLU A 368 13.46 14.20 1.12
C GLU A 368 13.10 12.69 1.16
N TYR A 369 14.00 11.73 1.42
CA TYR A 369 13.64 10.29 1.58
C TYR A 369 14.43 9.49 2.67
N SER A 370 13.85 9.30 3.87
CA SER A 370 14.25 8.30 4.88
C SER A 370 13.37 7.05 4.68
N ILE A 371 14.00 5.86 4.67
CA ILE A 371 13.43 4.49 4.56
C ILE A 371 11.99 4.43 4.01
N GLY A 372 11.85 4.06 2.75
CA GLY A 372 10.52 4.05 2.12
C GLY A 372 10.49 3.52 0.70
N SER A 373 9.52 4.03 -0.04
CA SER A 373 9.29 3.71 -1.45
C SER A 373 9.55 4.98 -2.28
N VAL A 374 10.23 4.84 -3.42
CA VAL A 374 10.52 5.96 -4.31
C VAL A 374 9.78 5.78 -5.61
N LEU A 375 9.00 6.80 -5.97
CA LEU A 375 8.46 6.95 -7.30
C LEU A 375 9.52 7.66 -8.16
N ILE A 376 10.16 6.91 -9.04
CA ILE A 376 11.03 7.46 -10.08
C ILE A 376 10.22 7.69 -11.37
N ARG A 377 10.76 8.52 -12.25
CA ARG A 377 10.15 8.86 -13.54
C ARG A 377 11.21 8.77 -14.65
N GLY A 378 10.76 8.42 -15.85
CA GLY A 378 11.60 8.34 -17.03
C GLY A 378 10.86 8.90 -18.24
N ILE A 379 11.64 9.33 -19.22
CA ILE A 379 11.13 9.83 -20.51
C ILE A 379 10.50 8.65 -21.29
N ASP A 380 11.14 7.49 -21.17
CA ASP A 380 10.74 6.21 -21.74
C ASP A 380 10.89 5.08 -20.69
N HIS A 381 10.60 3.86 -21.13
CA HIS A 381 10.65 2.65 -20.32
C HIS A 381 12.07 2.23 -19.94
N GLU A 382 13.05 2.38 -20.85
CA GLU A 382 14.43 1.94 -20.61
C GLU A 382 15.10 2.84 -19.56
N HIS A 383 14.93 4.15 -19.68
CA HIS A 383 15.39 5.13 -18.69
C HIS A 383 14.76 4.90 -17.30
N CYS A 384 13.51 4.46 -17.20
CA CYS A 384 12.92 4.07 -15.91
C CYS A 384 13.65 2.87 -15.29
N LEU A 385 13.99 1.87 -16.09
CA LEU A 385 14.67 0.65 -15.62
C LEU A 385 16.14 0.92 -15.23
N GLU A 386 16.89 1.69 -16.04
CA GLU A 386 18.27 2.08 -15.71
C GLU A 386 18.37 2.82 -14.36
N LEU A 387 17.39 3.69 -14.08
CA LEU A 387 17.31 4.40 -12.81
C LEU A 387 16.84 3.49 -11.66
N ALA A 388 15.92 2.54 -11.91
CA ALA A 388 15.54 1.53 -10.93
C ALA A 388 16.75 0.67 -10.52
N ASP A 389 17.55 0.22 -11.48
CA ASP A 389 18.76 -0.56 -11.26
C ASP A 389 19.84 0.25 -10.51
N SER A 390 20.01 1.52 -10.87
CA SER A 390 20.92 2.45 -10.17
C SER A 390 20.56 2.65 -8.69
N ILE A 391 19.27 2.66 -8.35
CA ILE A 391 18.80 2.69 -6.96
C ILE A 391 18.99 1.32 -6.30
N ASN A 392 18.54 0.24 -6.96
CA ASN A 392 18.68 -1.14 -6.48
C ASN A 392 20.13 -1.51 -6.13
N ALA A 393 21.11 -0.99 -6.87
CA ALA A 393 22.54 -1.22 -6.63
C ALA A 393 23.06 -0.71 -5.27
N ILE A 394 22.35 0.22 -4.61
CA ILE A 394 22.71 0.72 -3.27
C ILE A 394 21.76 0.25 -2.16
N VAL A 395 20.71 -0.51 -2.51
CA VAL A 395 19.78 -1.08 -1.54
C VAL A 395 20.53 -2.13 -0.73
N LEU A 396 20.32 -2.12 0.59
CA LEU A 396 20.88 -3.14 1.48
C LEU A 396 20.45 -4.53 0.99
N PRO A 397 21.39 -5.49 0.86
CA PRO A 397 21.05 -6.83 0.45
C PRO A 397 20.01 -7.42 1.39
N LYS A 398 19.03 -8.17 0.85
CA LYS A 398 18.05 -8.90 1.67
C LYS A 398 18.82 -9.66 2.76
N PRO A 399 18.44 -9.54 4.06
CA PRO A 399 18.99 -10.42 5.08
C PRO A 399 18.86 -11.86 4.60
N GLN A 400 19.95 -12.63 4.64
CA GLN A 400 19.89 -14.04 4.30
C GLN A 400 18.85 -14.67 5.23
N GLN A 401 17.80 -15.26 4.64
CA GLN A 401 16.90 -16.09 5.42
C GLN A 401 17.74 -17.26 5.94
N GLU A 402 17.94 -17.30 7.26
CA GLU A 402 18.39 -18.52 7.94
C GLU A 402 17.46 -19.64 7.47
N GLN A 403 18.01 -20.64 6.79
CA GLN A 403 17.24 -21.84 6.49
C GLN A 403 16.86 -22.51 7.82
N PRO A 404 15.61 -22.95 7.98
CA PRO A 404 15.12 -23.52 9.24
C PRO A 404 15.80 -24.85 9.61
#